data_AF-A0A923VIF2-F1
#
_entry.id   AF-A0A923VIF2-F1
#
_cell.length_a   1.000
_cell.length_b   1.000
_cell.length_c   1.000
_cell.angle_alpha   90.00
_cell.angle_beta   90.00
_cell.angle_gamma   90.00
#
_symmetry.space_group_name_H-M   'P 1'
#
loop_
_entity.id
_entity.type
_entity.pdbx_description
1 polymer ?
#
loop_
_entity_poly.entity_id
_entity_poly.type
_entity_poly.pdbx_seq_one_letter_code
_entity_poly.pdbx_strand_id
1 'polypeptide(L)'
;LVFNDSDFYLLDASDFSSFSLPVNIPSDLQYDKVKFNVGVDSLTNVSGAMGGNLDPAKGMYWTWQSGYINCKIEGTCSNCQTRNNEFQLHLGGYSEPFNCLQRMEFQHNPNSKNIQLELDLKKFIETSYLSVHPNVMSPNVEAVRLSALFKSCFSISKQ
;
A
#
# COMPACT_ATOMS: atom_id res chain seq x y z
N LEU A 1 9.10 23.12 9.38
CA LEU A 1 8.69 22.23 10.48
C LEU A 1 8.14 20.96 9.85
N VAL A 2 8.40 19.76 10.40
CA VAL A 2 7.79 18.51 9.92
C VAL A 2 7.05 17.91 11.10
N PHE A 3 5.74 17.75 10.96
CA PHE A 3 4.93 16.96 11.89
C PHE A 3 4.95 15.50 11.44
N ASN A 4 5.12 14.58 12.39
CA ASN A 4 5.15 13.15 12.11
C ASN A 4 4.14 12.42 13.00
N ASP A 5 3.19 11.75 12.36
CA ASP A 5 2.37 10.74 12.99
C ASP A 5 3.02 9.37 12.73
N SER A 6 3.20 8.56 13.79
CA SER A 6 3.93 7.29 13.71
C SER A 6 3.01 6.07 13.68
N ASP A 7 1.70 6.29 13.50
CA ASP A 7 0.71 5.21 13.46
C ASP A 7 0.68 4.45 12.12
N PHE A 8 0.21 3.22 12.20
CA PHE A 8 -0.09 2.37 11.05
C PHE A 8 -1.59 2.35 10.80
N TYR A 9 -1.98 2.40 9.53
CA TYR A 9 -3.36 2.31 9.09
C TYR A 9 -3.52 1.18 8.07
N LEU A 10 -4.60 0.42 8.19
CA LEU A 10 -4.98 -0.60 7.20
C LEU A 10 -6.17 -0.07 6.39
N LEU A 11 -6.01 -0.01 5.07
CA LEU A 11 -7.09 0.30 4.14
C LEU A 11 -7.66 -1.02 3.60
N ASP A 12 -8.95 -1.24 3.83
CA ASP A 12 -9.66 -2.45 3.44
C ASP A 12 -10.86 -2.07 2.56
N ALA A 13 -10.87 -2.56 1.32
CA ALA A 13 -11.96 -2.28 0.38
C ALA A 13 -13.30 -2.94 0.76
N SER A 14 -13.30 -3.88 1.70
CA SER A 14 -14.52 -4.45 2.29
C SER A 14 -15.07 -3.60 3.44
N ASP A 15 -14.26 -2.67 3.98
CA ASP A 15 -14.65 -1.71 5.00
C ASP A 15 -14.30 -0.27 4.55
N PHE A 16 -15.24 0.38 3.87
CA PHE A 16 -15.06 1.75 3.39
C PHE A 16 -14.79 2.78 4.48
N SER A 17 -15.09 2.49 5.75
CA SER A 17 -14.76 3.40 6.86
C SER A 17 -13.24 3.53 7.04
N SER A 18 -12.48 2.48 6.67
CA SER A 18 -11.02 2.47 6.69
C SER A 18 -10.36 3.50 5.76
N PHE A 19 -11.10 4.02 4.76
CA PHE A 19 -10.58 5.01 3.81
C PHE A 19 -10.54 6.43 4.37
N SER A 20 -11.10 6.65 5.56
CA SER A 20 -10.97 7.91 6.28
C SER A 20 -9.95 7.76 7.40
N LEU A 21 -8.81 8.44 7.28
CA LEU A 21 -7.73 8.38 8.25
C LEU A 21 -7.77 9.61 9.17
N PRO A 22 -8.11 9.46 10.46
CA PRO A 22 -8.13 10.58 11.39
C PRO A 22 -6.69 10.92 11.83
N VAL A 23 -6.06 11.89 11.16
CA VAL A 23 -4.75 12.41 11.58
C VAL A 23 -4.94 13.68 12.42
N ASN A 24 -4.46 13.64 13.66
CA ASN A 24 -4.55 14.79 14.59
C ASN A 24 -3.47 15.82 14.29
N ILE A 25 -3.72 16.66 13.29
CA ILE A 25 -2.80 17.74 12.90
C ILE A 25 -3.02 18.95 13.81
N PRO A 26 -1.95 19.55 14.40
CA PRO A 26 -2.06 20.78 15.17
C PRO A 26 -2.73 21.90 14.36
N SER A 27 -3.68 22.61 14.96
CA SER A 27 -4.51 23.61 14.27
C SER A 27 -3.75 24.84 13.76
N ASP A 28 -2.58 25.12 14.33
CA ASP A 28 -1.67 26.20 13.97
C ASP A 28 -0.64 25.79 12.90
N LEU A 29 -0.59 24.50 12.55
CA LEU A 29 0.35 24.00 11.56
C LEU A 29 -0.14 24.31 10.14
N GLN A 30 0.63 25.13 9.44
CA GLN A 30 0.51 25.28 7.98
C GLN A 30 1.46 24.31 7.28
N TYR A 31 0.93 23.59 6.30
CA TYR A 31 1.70 22.64 5.50
C TYR A 31 1.18 22.62 4.07
N ASP A 32 2.09 22.42 3.12
CA ASP A 32 1.85 22.36 1.68
C ASP A 32 2.12 20.96 1.11
N LYS A 33 2.48 20.01 1.98
CA LYS A 33 2.95 18.69 1.57
C LYS A 33 2.61 17.64 2.60
N VAL A 34 2.25 16.45 2.11
CA VAL A 34 2.07 15.25 2.93
C VAL A 34 2.95 14.14 2.42
N LYS A 35 3.51 13.39 3.38
CA LYS A 35 4.37 12.23 3.15
C LYS A 35 3.90 11.07 4.01
N PHE A 36 3.90 9.88 3.44
CA PHE A 36 3.63 8.64 4.16
C PHE A 36 4.26 7.47 3.39
N ASN A 37 4.32 6.32 4.03
CA ASN A 37 4.76 5.09 3.39
C ASN A 37 3.54 4.22 3.05
N VAL A 38 3.56 3.58 1.88
CA VAL A 38 2.74 2.41 1.60
C VAL A 38 3.61 1.19 1.86
N GLY A 39 3.27 0.48 2.93
CA GLY A 39 4.01 -0.67 3.44
C GLY A 39 4.70 -0.42 4.77
N VAL A 40 5.28 -1.50 5.31
CA VAL A 40 5.93 -1.51 6.62
C VAL A 40 7.45 -1.50 6.44
N ASP A 41 8.16 -0.65 7.20
CA ASP A 41 9.61 -0.51 7.11
C ASP A 41 10.36 -1.74 7.66
N SER A 42 11.67 -1.79 7.43
CA SER A 42 12.51 -2.93 7.80
C SER A 42 12.63 -3.12 9.31
N LEU A 43 12.75 -2.05 10.11
CA LEU A 43 12.89 -2.14 11.56
C LEU A 43 11.61 -2.70 12.19
N THR A 44 10.46 -2.24 11.70
CA THR A 44 9.16 -2.75 12.14
C THR A 44 8.98 -4.21 11.73
N ASN A 45 9.34 -4.61 10.51
CA ASN A 45 9.27 -6.01 10.08
C ASN A 45 10.14 -6.95 10.93
N VAL A 46 11.39 -6.57 11.22
CA VAL A 46 12.30 -7.42 12.02
C VAL A 46 11.89 -7.53 13.49
N SER A 47 11.03 -6.60 13.96
CA SER A 47 10.43 -6.67 15.30
C SER A 47 9.35 -7.74 15.41
N GLY A 48 8.97 -8.37 14.29
CA GLY A 48 8.02 -9.47 14.24
C GLY A 48 6.57 -9.03 14.05
N ALA A 49 5.65 -9.96 14.30
CA ALA A 49 4.22 -9.70 14.27
C ALA A 49 3.81 -8.74 15.39
N MET A 50 3.07 -7.69 15.04
CA MET A 50 2.56 -6.67 15.95
C MET A 50 1.03 -6.81 16.09
N GLY A 51 0.43 -6.06 17.00
CA GLY A 51 -1.03 -6.00 17.14
C GLY A 51 -1.69 -4.85 16.36
N GLY A 52 -2.97 -4.63 16.61
CA GLY A 52 -3.71 -3.47 16.08
C GLY A 52 -3.87 -3.52 14.56
N ASN A 53 -3.43 -2.48 13.85
CA ASN A 53 -3.48 -2.43 12.38
C ASN A 53 -2.47 -3.35 11.69
N LEU A 54 -1.51 -3.88 12.44
CA LEU A 54 -0.52 -4.85 11.98
C LEU A 54 -0.77 -6.27 12.49
N ASP A 55 -1.93 -6.55 13.08
CA ASP A 55 -2.26 -7.89 13.56
C ASP A 55 -2.27 -8.91 12.39
N PRO A 56 -1.47 -10.00 12.45
CA PRO A 56 -1.49 -11.06 11.43
C PRO A 56 -2.87 -11.66 11.16
N ALA A 57 -3.78 -11.60 12.14
CA ALA A 57 -5.17 -12.04 11.97
C ALA A 57 -5.93 -11.25 10.88
N LYS A 58 -5.44 -10.05 10.53
CA LYS A 58 -5.96 -9.24 9.42
C LYS A 58 -5.50 -9.74 8.03
N GLY A 59 -4.72 -10.82 7.97
CA GLY A 59 -4.35 -11.48 6.71
C GLY A 59 -3.29 -10.74 5.89
N MET A 60 -2.61 -9.77 6.49
CA MET A 60 -1.57 -8.93 5.86
C MET A 60 -0.15 -9.29 6.34
N TYR A 61 0.05 -10.53 6.80
CA TYR A 61 1.35 -11.02 7.26
C TYR A 61 1.60 -12.44 6.75
N TRP A 62 2.75 -12.67 6.12
CA TRP A 62 3.18 -14.01 5.73
C TRP A 62 3.83 -14.73 6.90
N THR A 63 3.28 -15.88 7.28
CA THR A 63 3.87 -16.72 8.34
C THR A 63 5.01 -17.60 7.84
N TRP A 64 5.00 -18.00 6.56
CA TRP A 64 6.04 -18.89 5.98
C TRP A 64 7.33 -18.16 5.58
N GLN A 65 7.25 -16.85 5.31
CA GLN A 65 8.37 -15.99 4.90
C GLN A 65 8.50 -14.74 5.79
N SER A 66 7.90 -14.78 6.99
CA SER A 66 7.91 -13.73 8.02
C SER A 66 8.06 -12.30 7.49
N GLY A 67 6.94 -11.65 7.18
CA GLY A 67 6.94 -10.26 6.74
C GLY A 67 5.55 -9.77 6.38
N TYR A 68 5.37 -8.45 6.44
CA TYR A 68 4.11 -7.81 6.09
C TYR A 68 3.88 -7.79 4.57
N ILE A 69 2.61 -7.99 4.21
CA ILE A 69 2.08 -7.73 2.88
C ILE A 69 1.68 -6.26 2.86
N ASN A 70 2.35 -5.45 2.05
CA ASN A 70 2.10 -4.03 1.94
C ASN A 70 0.81 -3.73 1.14
N CYS A 71 0.50 -4.57 0.16
CA CYS A 71 -0.71 -4.47 -0.66
C CYS A 71 -1.18 -5.87 -1.07
N LYS A 72 -2.47 -6.15 -0.91
CA LYS A 72 -3.09 -7.43 -1.25
C LYS A 72 -4.26 -7.21 -2.21
N ILE A 73 -4.16 -7.77 -3.41
CA ILE A 73 -5.20 -7.71 -4.44
C ILE A 73 -5.37 -9.11 -5.04
N GLU A 74 -6.58 -9.64 -5.00
CA GLU A 74 -6.92 -10.97 -5.49
C GLU A 74 -8.17 -10.87 -6.38
N GLY A 75 -8.28 -11.74 -7.37
CA GLY A 75 -9.44 -11.75 -8.24
C GLY A 75 -9.30 -12.73 -9.39
N THR A 76 -10.11 -12.52 -10.44
CA THR A 76 -10.08 -13.32 -11.67
C THR A 76 -9.85 -12.42 -12.87
N CYS A 77 -9.12 -12.90 -13.86
CA CYS A 77 -8.87 -12.17 -15.11
C CYS A 77 -8.91 -13.13 -16.29
N SER A 78 -9.77 -12.87 -17.28
CA SER A 78 -10.13 -13.80 -18.36
C SER A 78 -8.95 -14.32 -19.20
N ASN A 79 -7.83 -13.61 -19.20
CA ASN A 79 -6.61 -13.97 -19.93
C ASN A 79 -5.52 -14.61 -19.06
N CYS A 80 -5.78 -14.89 -17.77
CA CYS A 80 -4.86 -15.62 -16.90
C CYS A 80 -4.96 -17.12 -17.14
N GLN A 81 -3.83 -17.80 -17.36
CA GLN A 81 -3.78 -19.25 -17.60
C GLN A 81 -3.70 -20.09 -16.31
N THR A 82 -4.08 -19.50 -15.19
CA THR A 82 -4.17 -20.14 -13.87
C THR A 82 -5.45 -20.96 -13.75
N ARG A 83 -5.53 -21.81 -12.73
CA ARG A 83 -6.80 -22.47 -12.38
C ARG A 83 -7.86 -21.39 -12.11
N ASN A 84 -9.05 -21.57 -12.68
CA ASN A 84 -10.18 -20.63 -12.61
C ASN A 84 -9.88 -19.21 -13.10
N ASN A 85 -8.77 -19.01 -13.82
CA ASN A 85 -8.30 -17.69 -14.25
C ASN A 85 -8.05 -16.71 -13.09
N GLU A 86 -7.70 -17.23 -11.91
CA GLU A 86 -7.42 -16.44 -10.70
C GLU A 86 -6.05 -15.74 -10.76
N PHE A 87 -5.95 -14.57 -10.13
CA PHE A 87 -4.68 -13.89 -9.88
C PHE A 87 -4.59 -13.50 -8.40
N GLN A 88 -3.38 -13.52 -7.86
CA GLN A 88 -3.06 -13.17 -6.49
C GLN A 88 -1.82 -12.29 -6.46
N LEU A 89 -1.99 -11.02 -6.09
CA LEU A 89 -0.93 -10.05 -5.91
C LEU A 89 -0.82 -9.69 -4.44
N HIS A 90 0.09 -10.35 -3.73
CA HIS A 90 0.49 -10.01 -2.38
C HIS A 90 1.87 -9.38 -2.47
N LEU A 91 1.90 -8.05 -2.44
CA LEU A 91 3.10 -7.27 -2.67
C LEU A 91 3.70 -6.91 -1.31
N GLY A 92 4.92 -7.36 -1.06
CA GLY A 92 5.59 -7.18 0.22
C GLY A 92 7.06 -7.59 0.15
N GLY A 93 7.82 -7.15 1.14
CA GLY A 93 9.27 -7.29 1.20
C GLY A 93 9.92 -6.04 1.79
N TYR A 94 10.79 -6.24 2.77
CA TYR A 94 11.41 -5.15 3.54
C TYR A 94 12.93 -5.14 3.45
N SER A 95 13.53 -6.13 2.79
CA SER A 95 14.97 -6.32 2.66
C SER A 95 15.40 -6.19 1.21
N GLU A 96 16.57 -5.57 0.99
CA GLU A 96 17.20 -5.53 -0.33
C GLU A 96 17.57 -6.95 -0.81
N PRO A 97 17.47 -7.25 -2.12
CA PRO A 97 17.09 -6.33 -3.21
C PRO A 97 15.58 -6.24 -3.46
N PHE A 98 14.74 -6.85 -2.61
CA PHE A 98 13.30 -6.98 -2.82
C PHE A 98 12.47 -6.08 -1.90
N ASN A 99 12.99 -4.89 -1.60
CA ASN A 99 12.30 -3.91 -0.78
C ASN A 99 11.13 -3.31 -1.56
N CYS A 100 9.92 -3.54 -1.06
CA CYS A 100 8.67 -3.14 -1.69
C CYS A 100 8.07 -1.88 -1.06
N LEU A 101 8.67 -1.31 -0.01
CA LEU A 101 8.19 -0.09 0.65
C LEU A 101 8.15 1.09 -0.33
N GLN A 102 6.99 1.74 -0.46
CA GLN A 102 6.84 2.90 -1.33
C GLN A 102 6.68 4.18 -0.53
N ARG A 103 7.57 5.14 -0.74
CA ARG A 103 7.45 6.49 -0.16
C ARG A 103 6.55 7.34 -1.02
N MET A 104 5.47 7.84 -0.44
CA MET A 104 4.48 8.71 -1.06
C MET A 104 4.75 10.16 -0.67
N GLU A 105 4.62 11.06 -1.64
CA GLU A 105 4.79 12.50 -1.41
C GLU A 105 3.84 13.25 -2.34
N PHE A 106 2.97 14.08 -1.75
CA PHE A 106 1.99 14.87 -2.49
C PHE A 106 2.04 16.32 -2.04
N GLN A 107 2.02 17.23 -3.01
CA GLN A 107 1.78 18.64 -2.75
C GLN A 107 0.28 18.86 -2.53
N HIS A 108 -0.06 19.79 -1.65
CA HIS A 108 -1.43 20.09 -1.22
C HIS A 108 -1.64 21.60 -1.08
N ASN A 109 -2.89 22.05 -1.22
CA ASN A 109 -3.26 23.44 -0.99
C ASN A 109 -3.28 23.72 0.53
N PRO A 110 -2.41 24.61 1.07
CA PRO A 110 -2.35 24.88 2.51
C PRO A 110 -3.65 25.40 3.13
N ASN A 111 -4.56 25.95 2.31
CA ASN A 111 -5.85 26.47 2.77
C ASN A 111 -6.91 25.38 2.94
N SER A 112 -6.64 24.17 2.47
CA SER A 112 -7.60 23.08 2.53
C SER A 112 -7.34 22.16 3.71
N LYS A 113 -8.41 21.88 4.46
CA LYS A 113 -8.34 21.07 5.68
C LYS A 113 -8.34 19.57 5.41
N ASN A 114 -8.84 19.16 4.24
CA ASN A 114 -8.96 17.76 3.86
C ASN A 114 -8.06 17.47 2.68
N ILE A 115 -7.36 16.34 2.74
CA ILE A 115 -6.57 15.80 1.64
C ILE A 115 -7.27 14.56 1.15
N GLN A 116 -7.71 14.60 -0.10
CA GLN A 116 -8.31 13.45 -0.75
C GLN A 116 -7.28 12.84 -1.70
N LEU A 117 -6.92 11.60 -1.44
CA LEU A 117 -6.09 10.79 -2.32
C LEU A 117 -7.00 9.88 -3.15
N GLU A 118 -6.66 9.75 -4.42
CA GLU A 118 -7.33 8.88 -5.37
C GLU A 118 -6.35 7.78 -5.80
N LEU A 119 -6.85 6.54 -5.88
CA LEU A 119 -6.10 5.39 -6.38
C LEU A 119 -6.78 4.89 -7.66
N ASP A 120 -6.10 5.03 -8.80
CA ASP A 120 -6.56 4.52 -10.08
C ASP A 120 -6.26 3.01 -10.19
N LEU A 121 -7.16 2.19 -9.65
CA LEU A 121 -7.07 0.73 -9.73
C LEU A 121 -7.18 0.22 -11.16
N LYS A 122 -7.92 0.91 -12.03
CA LYS A 122 -8.05 0.51 -13.44
C LYS A 122 -6.69 0.59 -14.12
N LYS A 123 -6.00 1.74 -13.99
CA LYS A 123 -4.63 1.92 -14.48
C LYS A 123 -3.70 0.85 -13.92
N PHE A 124 -3.75 0.60 -12.60
CA PHE A 124 -2.90 -0.42 -11.97
C PHE A 124 -3.12 -1.80 -12.62
N ILE A 125 -4.37 -2.25 -12.71
CA ILE A 125 -4.70 -3.57 -13.26
C ILE A 125 -4.28 -3.66 -14.73
N GLU A 126 -4.59 -2.66 -15.56
CA GLU A 126 -4.27 -2.66 -16.99
C GLU A 126 -2.75 -2.67 -17.27
N THR A 127 -1.93 -2.14 -16.35
CA THR A 127 -0.47 -2.02 -16.52
C THR A 127 0.34 -3.01 -15.69
N SER A 128 -0.32 -3.81 -14.84
CA SER A 128 0.32 -4.82 -13.99
C SER A 128 0.78 -6.07 -14.76
N TYR A 129 0.26 -6.29 -15.98
CA TYR A 129 0.50 -7.49 -16.79
C TYR A 129 0.06 -8.79 -16.10
N LEU A 130 -1.14 -8.81 -15.50
CA LEU A 130 -1.69 -9.97 -14.76
C LEU A 130 -1.63 -11.29 -15.54
N SER A 131 -1.81 -11.27 -16.86
CA SER A 131 -1.75 -12.49 -17.67
C SER A 131 -0.35 -13.14 -17.72
N VAL A 132 0.70 -12.34 -17.53
CA VAL A 132 2.10 -12.79 -17.54
C VAL A 132 2.54 -13.15 -16.11
N HIS A 133 2.14 -12.35 -15.13
CA HIS A 133 2.50 -12.52 -13.72
C HIS A 133 1.26 -12.57 -12.82
N PRO A 134 0.42 -13.63 -12.94
CA PRO A 134 -0.84 -13.70 -12.22
C PRO A 134 -0.65 -13.94 -10.72
N ASN A 135 0.49 -14.49 -10.30
CA ASN A 135 0.75 -14.85 -8.91
C ASN A 135 2.07 -14.24 -8.43
N VAL A 136 1.96 -13.31 -7.49
CA VAL A 136 3.08 -12.74 -6.73
C VAL A 136 2.71 -12.88 -5.26
N MET A 137 3.34 -13.82 -4.56
CA MET A 137 3.03 -14.13 -3.15
C MET A 137 4.27 -14.19 -2.24
N SER A 138 5.35 -13.54 -2.67
CA SER A 138 6.59 -13.43 -1.91
C SER A 138 7.41 -12.25 -2.42
N PRO A 139 8.38 -11.76 -1.63
CA PRO A 139 9.35 -10.77 -2.10
C PRO A 139 10.11 -11.31 -3.33
N ASN A 140 10.08 -10.56 -4.44
CA ASN A 140 10.82 -10.85 -5.67
C ASN A 140 10.85 -9.59 -6.56
N VAL A 141 11.49 -9.68 -7.73
CA VAL A 141 11.62 -8.56 -8.68
C VAL A 141 10.27 -8.01 -9.16
N GLU A 142 9.28 -8.87 -9.39
CA GLU A 142 7.94 -8.45 -9.81
C GLU A 142 7.17 -7.77 -8.67
N ALA A 143 7.34 -8.21 -7.42
CA ALA A 143 6.75 -7.54 -6.26
C ALA A 143 7.26 -6.09 -6.14
N VAL A 144 8.56 -5.86 -6.37
CA VAL A 144 9.15 -4.51 -6.38
C VAL A 144 8.58 -3.67 -7.53
N ARG A 145 8.56 -4.22 -8.75
CA ARG A 145 8.02 -3.54 -9.93
C ARG A 145 6.54 -3.15 -9.74
N LEU A 146 5.72 -4.08 -9.28
CA LEU A 146 4.29 -3.86 -9.04
C LEU A 146 4.06 -2.88 -7.87
N SER A 147 4.89 -2.90 -6.83
CA SER A 147 4.80 -1.91 -5.75
C SER A 147 5.08 -0.50 -6.27
N ALA A 148 6.11 -0.32 -7.10
CA ALA A 148 6.40 0.96 -7.75
C ALA A 148 5.27 1.41 -8.69
N LEU A 149 4.68 0.46 -9.44
CA LEU A 149 3.52 0.72 -10.28
C LEU A 149 2.31 1.17 -9.46
N PHE A 150 2.02 0.49 -8.36
CA PHE A 150 0.94 0.81 -7.44
C PHE A 150 1.07 2.24 -6.92
N LYS A 151 2.27 2.63 -6.48
CA LYS A 151 2.61 4.03 -6.12
C LYS A 151 2.24 5.02 -7.24
N SER A 152 2.53 4.69 -8.49
CA SER A 152 2.26 5.59 -9.63
C SER A 152 0.78 5.76 -9.99
N CYS A 153 -0.10 4.99 -9.33
CA CYS A 153 -1.55 5.05 -9.51
C CYS A 153 -2.23 5.96 -8.49
N PHE A 154 -1.49 6.50 -7.52
CA PHE A 154 -2.03 7.49 -6.59
C PHE A 154 -1.90 8.92 -7.13
N SER A 155 -2.91 9.73 -6.85
CA SER A 155 -2.93 11.17 -7.08
C SER A 155 -3.66 11.90 -5.98
N ILE A 156 -3.40 13.19 -5.82
CA ILE A 156 -4.26 14.07 -5.03
C ILE A 156 -5.46 14.47 -5.90
N SER A 157 -6.66 14.43 -5.35
CA SER A 157 -7.87 14.90 -6.03
C SER A 157 -7.74 16.40 -6.30
N LYS A 158 -8.16 16.84 -7.48
CA LYS A 158 -8.20 18.27 -7.80
C LYS A 158 -9.34 18.90 -7.02
N GLN A 159 -9.01 19.81 -6.11
CA GLN A 159 -9.98 20.63 -5.39
C GLN A 159 -10.46 21.80 -6.24
#